data_AF-A0A453MD49-F1
#
_entry.id   AF-A0A453MD49-F1
#
_cell.length_a   1.000
_cell.length_b   1.000
_cell.length_c   1.000
_cell.angle_alpha   90.00
_cell.angle_beta   90.00
_cell.angle_gamma   90.00
#
_symmetry.space_group_name_H-M   'P 1'
#
loop_
_entity.id
_entity.type
_entity.pdbx_description
1 polymer ?
#
loop_
_entity_poly.entity_id
_entity_poly.type
_entity_poly.pdbx_seq_one_letter_code
_entity_poly.pdbx_strand_id
1 'polypeptide(L)'
;LALAIHQEVLGCQDLELGGQDRKDLEASVGVLGAPLPSPVTMAVLARSAAAVAALALLASAVAGEVFFQEKFDDGWDYRWVKSEWKKEDNTAGEWNHTSGKWNGDADDKGIQTSEDYRFYAISAQYPEFSNKDKTLVLQFSVKHEQDLDCGGGYVKLLPADVDQKKFGGETPYSIMFGPDICGYATKKVHAILTKNGKNHLIKKEVPCETDQLTHVYTLILRPDATYSILIDNVEKQSGSVYDDWDILPAKKKRDPNAKKARGLGGRGVPS
;
A
#
# COMPACT_ATOMS: atom_id res chain seq x y z
N LEU A 1 -9.14 14.10 -1.08
CA LEU A 1 -8.86 12.83 -0.38
C LEU A 1 -7.61 13.04 0.47
N ALA A 2 -7.39 12.25 1.53
CA ALA A 2 -6.15 12.32 2.31
C ALA A 2 -5.54 10.93 2.56
N LEU A 3 -4.21 10.82 2.50
CA LEU A 3 -3.48 9.62 2.89
C LEU A 3 -3.13 9.83 4.34
N ALA A 4 -3.54 8.90 5.19
CA ALA A 4 -3.36 9.07 6.62
C ALA A 4 -2.70 7.86 7.23
N ILE A 5 -1.65 8.11 8.00
CA ILE A 5 -0.98 7.06 8.76
C ILE A 5 -1.58 7.11 10.16
N HIS A 6 -2.14 5.98 10.56
CA HIS A 6 -2.63 5.78 11.91
C HIS A 6 -1.90 4.59 12.50
N GLN A 7 -1.19 4.84 13.59
CA GLN A 7 -0.36 3.84 14.24
C GLN A 7 -0.54 3.96 15.75
N GLU A 8 -0.74 2.83 16.40
CA GLU A 8 -0.67 2.67 17.85
C GLU A 8 0.62 1.88 18.11
N VAL A 9 1.55 2.40 18.92
CA VAL A 9 2.82 1.72 19.23
C VAL A 9 2.84 1.37 20.70
N LEU A 10 3.01 0.09 21.03
CA LEU A 10 3.21 -0.42 22.39
C LEU A 10 4.65 -1.02 22.44
N GLY A 11 5.54 -0.39 23.21
CA GLY A 11 7.01 -0.50 23.03
C GLY A 11 7.71 -1.78 23.53
N CYS A 12 9.00 -1.90 23.18
CA CYS A 12 9.98 -2.79 23.82
C CYS A 12 11.41 -2.18 23.77
N GLN A 13 12.22 -2.47 24.81
CA GLN A 13 13.47 -1.79 25.20
C GLN A 13 14.68 -2.06 24.28
N ASP A 14 15.40 -0.98 23.93
CA ASP A 14 16.67 -0.98 23.18
C ASP A 14 17.83 -1.65 23.94
N LEU A 15 18.63 -2.45 23.21
CA LEU A 15 19.95 -2.96 23.63
C LEU A 15 20.97 -2.57 22.55
N GLU A 16 21.76 -1.54 22.81
CA GLU A 16 22.78 -1.03 21.88
C GLU A 16 24.04 -1.90 21.88
N LEU A 17 24.57 -2.19 20.69
CA LEU A 17 25.99 -2.52 20.49
C LEU A 17 26.52 -1.79 19.26
N GLY A 18 27.51 -0.93 19.50
CA GLY A 18 28.24 -0.18 18.48
C GLY A 18 29.26 -1.01 17.71
N GLY A 19 29.73 -0.45 16.60
CA GLY A 19 30.83 -1.00 15.79
C GLY A 19 31.18 -0.07 14.63
N GLN A 20 32.47 0.07 14.37
CA GLN A 20 33.13 1.22 13.73
C GLN A 20 33.74 0.91 12.35
N ASP A 21 33.79 1.95 11.50
CA ASP A 21 34.62 2.26 10.32
C ASP A 21 35.17 1.15 9.40
N ARG A 22 35.00 1.36 8.07
CA ARG A 22 36.05 1.10 7.08
C ARG A 22 35.97 1.99 5.85
N LYS A 23 37.15 2.44 5.43
CA LYS A 23 37.50 3.34 4.33
C LYS A 23 37.79 2.62 3.00
N ASP A 24 37.57 3.39 1.92
CA ASP A 24 38.23 3.49 0.61
C ASP A 24 38.34 2.29 -0.36
N LEU A 25 37.86 2.48 -1.62
CA LEU A 25 38.69 2.24 -2.82
C LEU A 25 38.16 2.97 -4.08
N GLU A 26 39.13 3.38 -4.91
CA GLU A 26 39.09 4.35 -6.01
C GLU A 26 38.42 3.95 -7.34
N ALA A 27 38.18 5.00 -8.14
CA ALA A 27 37.75 5.01 -9.52
C ALA A 27 38.81 4.52 -10.54
N SER A 28 38.35 4.07 -11.71
CA SER A 28 39.15 4.09 -12.94
C SER A 28 38.27 4.42 -14.15
N VAL A 29 38.74 5.38 -14.96
CA VAL A 29 38.16 5.81 -16.24
C VAL A 29 38.92 5.11 -17.35
N GLY A 30 38.20 4.52 -18.31
CA GLY A 30 38.75 4.00 -19.56
C GLY A 30 37.98 4.53 -20.77
N VAL A 31 38.67 5.26 -21.66
CA VAL A 31 38.17 5.67 -22.97
C VAL A 31 38.70 4.70 -24.02
N LEU A 32 37.82 4.13 -24.85
CA LEU A 32 38.18 3.37 -26.04
C LEU A 32 37.34 3.87 -27.21
N GLY A 33 38.01 4.36 -28.25
CA GLY A 33 37.41 4.82 -29.49
C GLY A 33 36.94 3.65 -30.36
N ALA A 34 35.72 3.75 -30.91
CA ALA A 34 35.17 2.79 -31.86
C ALA A 34 35.30 3.31 -33.32
N PRO A 35 35.59 2.45 -34.31
CA PRO A 35 35.64 2.82 -35.71
C PRO A 35 34.25 2.87 -36.37
N LEU A 36 34.13 3.67 -37.43
CA LEU A 36 32.88 3.90 -38.17
C LEU A 36 32.45 2.68 -39.01
N PRO A 37 31.13 2.37 -39.09
CA PRO A 37 30.61 1.23 -39.85
C PRO A 37 30.45 1.52 -41.36
N SER A 38 30.50 0.44 -42.14
CA SER A 38 30.45 0.41 -43.62
C SER A 38 29.01 0.52 -44.18
N PRO A 39 28.80 0.91 -45.47
CA PRO A 39 27.48 1.23 -46.03
C PRO A 39 26.46 0.08 -46.02
N VAL A 40 26.90 -1.18 -45.92
CA VAL A 40 26.01 -2.36 -45.86
C VAL A 40 25.31 -2.48 -44.49
N THR A 41 25.87 -1.89 -43.43
CA THR A 41 25.33 -1.92 -42.06
C THR A 41 24.15 -0.94 -41.88
N MET A 42 24.06 0.11 -42.70
CA MET A 42 23.04 1.17 -42.60
C MET A 42 21.62 0.72 -43.00
N ALA A 43 21.49 -0.26 -43.89
CA ALA A 43 20.18 -0.75 -44.33
C ALA A 43 19.51 -1.70 -43.31
N VAL A 44 20.31 -2.40 -42.49
CA VAL A 44 19.81 -3.23 -41.38
C VAL A 44 19.39 -2.35 -40.19
N LEU A 45 20.15 -1.27 -39.94
CA LEU A 45 19.87 -0.28 -38.89
C LEU A 45 18.53 0.46 -39.07
N ALA A 46 18.09 0.71 -40.31
CA ALA A 46 16.83 1.43 -40.57
C ALA A 46 15.58 0.61 -40.21
N ARG A 47 15.62 -0.72 -40.36
CA ARG A 47 14.51 -1.61 -39.94
C ARG A 47 14.49 -1.81 -38.42
N SER A 48 15.66 -1.82 -37.78
CA SER A 48 15.81 -1.85 -36.33
C SER A 48 15.40 -0.54 -35.66
N ALA A 49 15.66 0.62 -36.27
CA ALA A 49 15.26 1.92 -35.73
C ALA A 49 13.74 2.11 -35.69
N ALA A 50 13.01 1.63 -36.70
CA ALA A 50 11.54 1.66 -36.69
C ALA A 50 10.94 0.74 -35.63
N ALA A 51 11.51 -0.46 -35.42
CA ALA A 51 11.10 -1.38 -34.38
C ALA A 51 11.44 -0.84 -32.97
N VAL A 52 12.62 -0.23 -32.79
CA VAL A 52 13.04 0.41 -31.53
C VAL A 52 12.21 1.66 -31.24
N ALA A 53 11.89 2.47 -32.25
CA ALA A 53 11.00 3.61 -32.12
C ALA A 53 9.55 3.17 -31.82
N ALA A 54 9.06 2.10 -32.43
CA ALA A 54 7.76 1.52 -32.11
C ALA A 54 7.73 0.93 -30.70
N LEU A 55 8.81 0.30 -30.23
CA LEU A 55 8.94 -0.22 -28.86
C LEU A 55 9.05 0.92 -27.83
N ALA A 56 9.75 2.00 -28.16
CA ALA A 56 9.82 3.21 -27.33
C ALA A 56 8.48 3.96 -27.30
N LEU A 57 7.75 4.00 -28.42
CA LEU A 57 6.39 4.55 -28.50
C LEU A 57 5.38 3.70 -27.71
N LEU A 58 5.51 2.37 -27.75
CA LEU A 58 4.71 1.45 -26.91
C LEU A 58 5.08 1.56 -25.42
N ALA A 59 6.36 1.76 -25.08
CA ALA A 59 6.80 2.00 -23.71
C ALA A 59 6.31 3.37 -23.17
N SER A 60 6.13 4.37 -24.03
CA SER A 60 5.57 5.67 -23.65
C SER A 60 4.04 5.67 -23.44
N ALA A 61 3.34 4.58 -23.79
CA ALA A 61 1.88 4.51 -23.77
C ALA A 61 1.27 4.04 -22.43
N VAL A 62 2.09 3.72 -21.42
CA VAL A 62 1.61 3.30 -20.09
C VAL A 62 2.21 4.21 -19.01
N ALA A 63 1.98 5.52 -19.14
CA ALA A 63 2.17 6.42 -18.01
C ALA A 63 0.96 6.30 -17.08
N GLY A 64 1.13 5.70 -15.91
CA GLY A 64 0.12 5.70 -14.86
C GLY A 64 -0.07 7.12 -14.31
N GLU A 65 -1.31 7.53 -14.10
CA GLU A 65 -1.63 8.79 -13.42
C GLU A 65 -1.19 8.71 -11.95
N VAL A 66 -0.29 9.60 -11.52
CA VAL A 66 0.22 9.64 -10.14
C VAL A 66 -0.61 10.65 -9.35
N PHE A 67 -1.51 10.14 -8.49
CA PHE A 67 -2.37 10.99 -7.66
C PHE A 67 -1.66 11.54 -6.41
N PHE A 68 -0.74 10.77 -5.85
CA PHE A 68 0.03 11.15 -4.68
C PHE A 68 1.39 10.46 -4.72
N GLN A 69 2.44 11.22 -4.42
CA GLN A 69 3.79 10.70 -4.23
C GLN A 69 4.43 11.48 -3.08
N GLU A 70 4.92 10.75 -2.09
CA GLU A 70 5.70 11.28 -0.99
C GLU A 70 7.03 10.52 -0.90
N LYS A 71 8.11 11.28 -0.85
CA LYS A 71 9.48 10.79 -0.65
C LYS A 71 10.09 11.30 0.65
N PHE A 72 9.38 12.20 1.34
CA PHE A 72 9.82 12.90 2.52
C PHE A 72 11.13 13.66 2.30
N ASP A 73 11.25 14.33 1.15
CA ASP A 73 12.31 15.32 0.92
C ASP A 73 12.11 16.54 1.85
N ASP A 74 13.08 17.46 1.86
CA ASP A 74 12.98 18.71 2.62
C ASP A 74 11.67 19.47 2.27
N GLY A 75 10.96 19.94 3.30
CA GLY A 75 9.65 20.59 3.17
C GLY A 75 8.46 19.65 3.11
N TRP A 76 8.64 18.35 3.43
CA TRP A 76 7.52 17.40 3.57
C TRP A 76 6.46 17.91 4.56
N ASP A 77 6.86 18.56 5.64
CA ASP A 77 6.00 19.03 6.73
C ASP A 77 4.93 20.04 6.27
N TYR A 78 5.14 20.76 5.16
CA TYR A 78 4.11 21.63 4.57
C TYR A 78 2.92 20.86 3.97
N ARG A 79 3.13 19.60 3.58
CA ARG A 79 2.09 18.75 2.95
C ARG A 79 1.32 17.91 3.97
N TRP A 80 1.89 17.70 5.15
CA TRP A 80 1.35 16.82 6.18
C TRP A 80 0.77 17.59 7.35
N VAL A 81 -0.43 17.20 7.78
CA VAL A 81 -1.12 17.77 8.92
C VAL A 81 -1.08 16.77 10.07
N LYS A 82 -0.39 17.13 11.15
CA LYS A 82 -0.50 16.42 12.44
C LYS A 82 -1.87 16.66 13.05
N SER A 83 -2.56 15.57 13.40
CA SER A 83 -3.84 15.61 14.08
C SER A 83 -3.70 16.10 15.52
N GLU A 84 -4.78 16.68 16.05
CA GLU A 84 -4.91 17.06 17.46
C GLU A 84 -5.63 15.98 18.27
N TRP A 85 -6.04 14.88 17.62
CA TRP A 85 -6.55 13.70 18.29
C TRP A 85 -5.52 13.18 19.31
N LYS A 86 -5.98 12.84 20.53
CA LYS A 86 -5.13 12.42 21.67
C LYS A 86 -4.16 13.45 22.25
N LYS A 87 -4.22 14.70 21.77
CA LYS A 87 -3.41 15.80 22.33
C LYS A 87 -3.84 16.18 23.75
N GLU A 88 -5.13 16.29 24.01
CA GLU A 88 -5.67 16.61 25.35
C GLU A 88 -5.35 15.52 26.39
N ASP A 89 -5.34 14.26 25.94
CA ASP A 89 -4.99 13.08 26.76
C ASP A 89 -3.48 12.96 26.99
N ASN A 90 -2.66 13.82 26.38
CA ASN A 90 -1.19 13.71 26.34
C ASN A 90 -0.73 12.29 25.94
N THR A 91 -1.38 11.68 24.94
CA THR A 91 -1.03 10.36 24.39
C THR A 91 -0.81 10.38 22.88
N ALA A 92 -0.91 11.56 22.24
CA ALA A 92 -0.38 11.78 20.90
C ALA A 92 1.16 11.69 20.91
N GLY A 93 1.73 11.06 19.89
CA GLY A 93 3.18 10.95 19.69
C GLY A 93 3.73 11.94 18.66
N GLU A 94 5.02 12.22 18.75
CA GLU A 94 5.73 13.09 17.82
C GLU A 94 6.42 12.34 16.67
N TRP A 95 6.54 13.01 15.53
CA TRP A 95 7.15 12.44 14.33
C TRP A 95 8.56 12.98 14.13
N ASN A 96 9.51 12.09 13.92
CA ASN A 96 10.85 12.41 13.46
C ASN A 96 10.92 12.32 11.93
N HIS A 97 11.86 13.06 11.34
CA HIS A 97 12.21 12.98 9.92
C HIS A 97 13.66 12.49 9.81
N THR A 98 13.84 11.23 9.41
CA THR A 98 15.13 10.54 9.51
C THR A 98 15.20 9.35 8.56
N SER A 99 16.40 8.92 8.19
CA SER A 99 16.67 7.65 7.51
C SER A 99 16.91 6.48 8.47
N GLY A 100 16.80 6.72 9.78
CA GLY A 100 16.95 5.72 10.85
C GLY A 100 18.37 5.62 11.41
N LYS A 101 18.57 4.65 12.33
CA LYS A 101 19.89 4.33 12.91
C LYS A 101 20.85 3.76 11.85
N TRP A 102 20.31 3.07 10.85
CA TRP A 102 21.05 2.53 9.71
C TRP A 102 20.24 2.63 8.41
N ASN A 103 20.89 2.88 7.29
CA ASN A 103 20.24 3.10 6.00
C ASN A 103 21.10 2.60 4.83
N GLY A 104 20.46 2.40 3.68
CA GLY A 104 21.16 2.17 2.41
C GLY A 104 21.64 3.48 1.78
N ASP A 105 20.87 4.55 1.99
CA ASP A 105 21.19 5.92 1.59
C ASP A 105 20.76 6.87 2.73
N ALA A 106 21.62 7.83 3.09
CA ALA A 106 21.33 8.78 4.15
C ALA A 106 20.23 9.78 3.74
N ASP A 107 20.04 9.97 2.44
CA ASP A 107 19.02 10.84 1.85
C ASP A 107 17.64 10.16 1.75
N ASP A 108 17.56 8.83 1.88
CA ASP A 108 16.30 8.06 1.94
C ASP A 108 15.62 8.24 3.30
N LYS A 109 15.19 9.47 3.59
CA LYS A 109 14.47 9.82 4.81
C LYS A 109 13.00 9.41 4.72
N GLY A 110 12.42 9.14 5.87
CA GLY A 110 10.99 8.97 6.06
C GLY A 110 10.52 9.65 7.35
N ILE A 111 9.25 9.47 7.67
CA ILE A 111 8.71 9.82 8.99
C ILE A 111 8.80 8.61 9.92
N GLN A 112 9.21 8.86 11.15
CA GLN A 112 9.41 7.83 12.18
C GLN A 112 8.65 8.20 13.45
N THR A 113 7.99 7.23 14.06
CA THR A 113 7.39 7.36 15.40
C THR A 113 8.48 7.47 16.46
N SER A 114 8.50 8.53 17.27
CA SER A 114 9.63 8.81 18.18
C SER A 114 9.49 8.28 19.61
N GLU A 115 8.27 7.92 20.02
CA GLU A 115 7.91 7.59 21.40
C GLU A 115 7.09 6.29 21.49
N ASP A 116 7.39 5.48 22.51
CA ASP A 116 6.62 4.29 22.86
C ASP A 116 5.28 4.63 23.53
N TYR A 117 4.30 3.74 23.42
CA TYR A 117 2.98 3.85 24.06
C TYR A 117 2.21 5.12 23.65
N ARG A 118 2.36 5.51 22.38
CA ARG A 118 1.71 6.68 21.79
C ARG A 118 0.80 6.32 20.63
N PHE A 119 -0.17 7.20 20.43
CA PHE A 119 -1.02 7.24 19.25
C PHE A 119 -0.45 8.23 18.22
N TYR A 120 -0.40 7.77 16.97
CA TYR A 120 0.10 8.53 15.85
C TYR A 120 -1.03 8.74 14.83
N ALA A 121 -1.19 10.00 14.42
CA ALA A 121 -2.18 10.41 13.44
C ALA A 121 -1.67 11.61 12.64
N ILE A 122 -1.32 11.35 11.38
CA ILE A 122 -0.87 12.37 10.43
C ILE A 122 -1.50 12.10 9.07
N SER A 123 -1.86 13.15 8.33
CA SER A 123 -2.48 13.00 7.02
C SER A 123 -1.96 14.03 6.02
N ALA A 124 -1.90 13.64 4.74
CA ALA A 124 -1.60 14.54 3.63
C ALA A 124 -2.76 14.59 2.64
N GLN A 125 -3.17 15.79 2.25
CA GLN A 125 -4.21 15.98 1.25
C GLN A 125 -3.64 15.79 -0.17
N TYR A 126 -4.45 15.20 -1.05
CA TYR A 126 -4.14 15.04 -2.46
C TYR A 126 -5.39 15.24 -3.33
N PRO A 127 -5.21 15.50 -4.64
CA PRO A 127 -6.32 15.74 -5.56
C PRO A 127 -7.38 14.64 -5.49
N GLU A 128 -8.65 15.04 -5.50
CA GLU A 128 -9.74 14.08 -5.53
C GLU A 128 -9.71 13.28 -6.84
N PHE A 129 -9.91 11.98 -6.73
CA PHE A 129 -9.98 11.08 -7.87
C PHE A 129 -10.99 9.96 -7.64
N SER A 130 -11.36 9.28 -8.71
CA SER A 130 -12.14 8.04 -8.66
C SER A 130 -11.40 6.94 -9.39
N ASN A 131 -11.36 5.75 -8.80
CA ASN A 131 -10.86 4.53 -9.44
C ASN A 131 -11.96 3.78 -10.22
N LYS A 132 -13.11 4.41 -10.49
CA LYS A 132 -14.15 3.79 -11.31
C LYS A 132 -13.59 3.46 -12.69
N ASP A 133 -13.77 2.21 -13.12
CA ASP A 133 -13.30 1.67 -14.40
C ASP A 133 -11.76 1.77 -14.60
N LYS A 134 -11.00 2.02 -13.53
CA LYS A 134 -9.54 2.15 -13.52
C LYS A 134 -8.91 1.25 -12.46
N THR A 135 -7.67 0.84 -12.67
CA THR A 135 -6.87 0.17 -11.64
C THR A 135 -6.37 1.20 -10.62
N LEU A 136 -6.56 0.92 -9.34
CA LEU A 136 -5.92 1.64 -8.24
C LEU A 136 -4.70 0.85 -7.75
N VAL A 137 -3.57 1.53 -7.60
CA VAL A 137 -2.37 1.00 -6.95
C VAL A 137 -2.07 1.87 -5.74
N LEU A 138 -2.02 1.26 -4.56
CA LEU A 138 -1.58 1.88 -3.32
C LEU A 138 -0.30 1.18 -2.86
N GLN A 139 0.80 1.93 -2.81
CA GLN A 139 2.12 1.39 -2.50
C GLN A 139 2.85 2.31 -1.52
N PHE A 140 3.50 1.73 -0.52
CA PHE A 140 4.37 2.43 0.42
C PHE A 140 5.37 1.45 1.03
N SER A 141 6.44 1.98 1.61
CA SER A 141 7.44 1.21 2.34
C SER A 141 7.30 1.37 3.84
N VAL A 142 7.54 0.30 4.59
CA VAL A 142 7.57 0.30 6.06
C VAL A 142 8.87 -0.33 6.51
N LYS A 143 9.48 0.27 7.54
CA LYS A 143 10.67 -0.26 8.22
C LYS A 143 10.39 -0.27 9.72
N HIS A 144 10.35 -1.45 10.33
CA HIS A 144 10.23 -1.62 11.77
C HIS A 144 11.61 -1.74 12.41
N GLU A 145 12.39 -0.66 12.35
CA GLU A 145 13.79 -0.63 12.82
C GLU A 145 13.94 -1.03 14.29
N GLN A 146 12.91 -0.82 15.11
CA GLN A 146 12.91 -1.01 16.56
C GLN A 146 12.56 -2.42 17.04
N ASP A 147 12.49 -3.42 16.15
CA ASP A 147 12.01 -4.78 16.49
C ASP A 147 10.63 -4.75 17.18
N LEU A 148 9.63 -4.29 16.40
CA LEU A 148 8.30 -3.95 16.91
C LEU A 148 7.57 -5.16 17.52
N ASP A 149 7.23 -5.09 18.81
CA ASP A 149 6.40 -6.10 19.48
C ASP A 149 4.91 -5.90 19.18
N CYS A 150 4.39 -4.69 19.35
CA CYS A 150 3.01 -4.37 18.98
C CYS A 150 2.86 -2.96 18.41
N GLY A 151 2.40 -2.89 17.16
CA GLY A 151 1.89 -1.70 16.53
C GLY A 151 1.51 -1.88 15.05
N GLY A 152 0.75 -0.91 14.56
CA GLY A 152 0.29 -0.87 13.17
C GLY A 152 1.25 -0.10 12.26
N GLY A 153 1.54 -0.62 11.07
CA GLY A 153 2.29 0.08 10.02
C GLY A 153 1.43 0.38 8.79
N TYR A 154 0.13 0.59 8.96
CA TYR A 154 -0.83 0.72 7.86
C TYR A 154 -1.23 2.15 7.54
N VAL A 155 -1.74 2.35 6.33
CA VAL A 155 -2.29 3.62 5.86
C VAL A 155 -3.80 3.53 5.63
N LYS A 156 -4.48 4.66 5.77
CA LYS A 156 -5.90 4.86 5.46
C LYS A 156 -6.04 5.84 4.30
N LEU A 157 -6.91 5.54 3.33
CA LEU A 157 -7.38 6.50 2.33
C LEU A 157 -8.68 7.14 2.81
N LEU A 158 -8.64 8.44 3.04
CA LEU A 158 -9.73 9.22 3.64
C LEU A 158 -10.55 9.95 2.56
N PRO A 159 -11.87 10.12 2.76
CA PRO A 159 -12.71 10.93 1.88
C PRO A 159 -12.29 12.40 1.88
N ALA A 160 -12.77 13.18 0.91
CA ALA A 160 -12.29 14.55 0.69
C ALA A 160 -12.70 15.56 1.78
N ASP A 161 -13.76 15.27 2.52
CA ASP A 161 -14.39 16.12 3.52
C ASP A 161 -13.85 15.92 4.95
N VAL A 162 -12.79 15.11 5.13
CA VAL A 162 -12.21 14.89 6.46
C VAL A 162 -11.52 16.13 7.00
N ASP A 163 -11.86 16.49 8.24
CA ASP A 163 -11.09 17.41 9.06
C ASP A 163 -9.78 16.73 9.53
N GLN A 164 -8.68 17.02 8.83
CA GLN A 164 -7.35 16.44 9.11
C GLN A 164 -6.88 16.70 10.54
N LYS A 165 -7.32 17.80 11.17
CA LYS A 165 -6.96 18.11 12.57
C LYS A 165 -7.67 17.24 13.58
N LYS A 166 -8.77 16.57 13.19
CA LYS A 166 -9.53 15.64 14.03
C LYS A 166 -9.37 14.18 13.60
N PHE A 167 -8.46 13.91 12.67
CA PHE A 167 -8.22 12.55 12.20
C PHE A 167 -7.73 11.64 13.33
N GLY A 168 -8.29 10.44 13.46
CA GLY A 168 -7.90 9.46 14.47
C GLY A 168 -8.37 8.04 14.14
N GLY A 169 -8.40 7.17 15.16
CA GLY A 169 -8.79 5.77 15.01
C GLY A 169 -10.17 5.56 14.37
N GLU A 170 -11.15 6.33 14.82
CA GLU A 170 -12.57 6.21 14.42
C GLU A 170 -12.95 7.01 13.16
N THR A 171 -12.03 7.77 12.57
CA THR A 171 -12.34 8.56 11.38
C THR A 171 -12.71 7.64 10.22
N PRO A 172 -13.84 7.87 9.53
CA PRO A 172 -14.23 7.09 8.36
C PRO A 172 -13.15 7.12 7.27
N TYR A 173 -12.90 5.96 6.68
CA TYR A 173 -11.94 5.78 5.58
C TYR A 173 -12.56 4.90 4.49
N SER A 174 -12.05 5.00 3.27
CA SER A 174 -12.47 4.16 2.14
C SER A 174 -11.69 2.85 2.08
N ILE A 175 -10.38 2.91 2.35
CA ILE A 175 -9.46 1.77 2.32
C ILE A 175 -8.51 1.88 3.51
N MET A 176 -8.21 0.78 4.20
CA MET A 176 -7.07 0.65 5.11
C MET A 176 -6.20 -0.51 4.64
N PHE A 177 -4.90 -0.28 4.48
CA PHE A 177 -3.97 -1.28 3.96
C PHE A 177 -2.59 -1.18 4.62
N GLY A 178 -2.02 -2.31 5.03
CA GLY A 178 -0.66 -2.38 5.54
C GLY A 178 -0.45 -3.40 6.66
N PRO A 179 0.81 -3.58 7.12
CA PRO A 179 1.16 -4.51 8.18
C PRO A 179 0.59 -4.10 9.54
N ASP A 180 0.29 -5.10 10.36
CA ASP A 180 -0.10 -4.95 11.76
C ASP A 180 0.51 -6.10 12.55
N ILE A 181 1.33 -5.72 13.53
CA ILE A 181 2.07 -6.64 14.40
C ILE A 181 1.54 -6.42 15.81
N CYS A 182 1.16 -7.47 16.51
CA CYS A 182 0.89 -7.40 17.94
C CYS A 182 1.14 -8.76 18.60
N GLY A 183 2.32 -8.88 19.20
CA GLY A 183 2.84 -10.11 19.77
C GLY A 183 2.86 -11.26 18.77
N TYR A 184 2.67 -12.48 19.28
CA TYR A 184 2.63 -13.70 18.46
C TYR A 184 1.29 -13.93 17.75
N ALA A 185 0.22 -13.27 18.20
CA ALA A 185 -1.14 -13.54 17.75
C ALA A 185 -1.52 -12.80 16.46
N THR A 186 -0.90 -11.63 16.23
CA THR A 186 -1.24 -10.77 15.08
C THR A 186 0.05 -10.42 14.35
N LYS A 187 0.23 -10.99 13.15
CA LYS A 187 1.35 -10.68 12.23
C LYS A 187 0.82 -10.76 10.80
N LYS A 188 0.01 -9.76 10.41
CA LYS A 188 -0.74 -9.82 9.15
C LYS A 188 -0.80 -8.48 8.45
N VAL A 189 -1.08 -8.53 7.16
CA VAL A 189 -1.42 -7.37 6.35
C VAL A 189 -2.93 -7.17 6.38
N HIS A 190 -3.38 -6.02 6.89
CA HIS A 190 -4.77 -5.59 6.72
C HIS A 190 -5.01 -5.18 5.28
N ALA A 191 -6.16 -5.57 4.75
CA ALA A 191 -6.74 -5.04 3.52
C ALA A 191 -8.25 -4.86 3.75
N ILE A 192 -8.65 -3.68 4.19
CA ILE A 192 -10.01 -3.36 4.61
C ILE A 192 -10.64 -2.44 3.56
N LEU A 193 -11.82 -2.83 3.09
CA LEU A 193 -12.62 -2.06 2.14
C LEU A 193 -13.89 -1.57 2.82
N THR A 194 -14.15 -0.27 2.73
CA THR A 194 -15.36 0.33 3.32
C THR A 194 -16.47 0.44 2.29
N LYS A 195 -17.66 -0.07 2.63
CA LYS A 195 -18.86 0.05 1.81
C LYS A 195 -20.07 0.32 2.68
N ASN A 196 -20.87 1.31 2.30
CA ASN A 196 -22.08 1.71 3.05
C ASN A 196 -21.82 1.97 4.54
N GLY A 197 -20.69 2.61 4.86
CA GLY A 197 -20.29 2.91 6.24
C GLY A 197 -19.81 1.71 7.06
N LYS A 198 -19.68 0.52 6.46
CA LYS A 198 -19.15 -0.68 7.12
C LYS A 198 -17.75 -1.00 6.60
N ASN A 199 -16.83 -1.27 7.53
CA ASN A 199 -15.49 -1.76 7.24
C ASN A 199 -15.54 -3.27 7.04
N HIS A 200 -15.13 -3.74 5.86
CA HIS A 200 -15.06 -5.16 5.54
C HIS A 200 -13.60 -5.59 5.52
N LEU A 201 -13.23 -6.51 6.42
CA LEU A 201 -11.90 -7.09 6.47
C LEU A 201 -11.79 -8.19 5.41
N ILE A 202 -10.60 -8.35 4.85
CA ILE A 202 -10.26 -9.51 4.01
C ILE A 202 -10.38 -10.80 4.84
N LYS A 203 -10.95 -11.84 4.24
CA LYS A 203 -11.10 -13.17 4.87
C LYS A 203 -9.79 -13.96 4.89
N LYS A 204 -8.92 -13.66 3.94
CA LYS A 204 -7.62 -14.31 3.77
C LYS A 204 -6.63 -13.69 4.74
N GLU A 205 -5.89 -14.54 5.43
CA GLU A 205 -4.76 -14.11 6.23
C GLU A 205 -3.54 -13.99 5.33
N VAL A 206 -2.93 -12.80 5.32
CA VAL A 206 -1.72 -12.51 4.57
C VAL A 206 -0.64 -12.16 5.59
N PRO A 207 0.43 -12.97 5.74
CA PRO A 207 1.49 -12.66 6.70
C PRO A 207 2.22 -11.39 6.30
N CYS A 208 2.59 -10.57 7.29
CA CYS A 208 3.48 -9.43 7.09
C CYS A 208 4.93 -9.81 7.42
N GLU A 209 5.87 -9.03 6.91
CA GLU A 209 7.28 -9.17 7.28
C GLU A 209 7.50 -8.57 8.68
N THR A 210 8.35 -9.21 9.47
CA THR A 210 8.58 -8.83 10.88
C THR A 210 10.06 -8.71 11.25
N ASP A 211 10.94 -8.66 10.25
CA ASP A 211 12.32 -8.27 10.49
C ASP A 211 12.42 -6.73 10.52
N GLN A 212 13.63 -6.21 10.73
CA GLN A 212 13.88 -4.77 10.88
C GLN A 212 14.16 -4.05 9.55
N LEU A 213 14.14 -4.77 8.41
CA LEU A 213 14.40 -4.25 7.08
C LEU A 213 13.23 -3.42 6.54
N THR A 214 13.50 -2.72 5.44
CA THR A 214 12.48 -1.96 4.73
C THR A 214 11.77 -2.90 3.77
N HIS A 215 10.44 -2.97 3.89
CA HIS A 215 9.60 -3.76 3.00
C HIS A 215 8.58 -2.88 2.28
N VAL A 216 8.31 -3.20 1.01
CA VAL A 216 7.36 -2.47 0.17
C VAL A 216 6.04 -3.22 0.11
N TYR A 217 4.97 -2.60 0.61
CA TYR A 217 3.62 -3.14 0.59
C TYR A 217 2.83 -2.51 -0.55
N THR A 218 2.21 -3.35 -1.39
CA THR A 218 1.43 -2.90 -2.55
C THR A 218 0.06 -3.56 -2.58
N LEU A 219 -1.00 -2.75 -2.65
CA LEU A 219 -2.36 -3.19 -2.96
C LEU A 219 -2.74 -2.73 -4.36
N ILE A 220 -3.16 -3.68 -5.19
CA ILE A 220 -3.69 -3.43 -6.54
C ILE A 220 -5.17 -3.79 -6.53
N LEU A 221 -6.05 -2.85 -6.87
CA LEU A 221 -7.48 -3.08 -7.06
C LEU A 221 -7.85 -2.79 -8.52
N ARG A 222 -8.43 -3.78 -9.20
CA ARG A 222 -8.74 -3.70 -10.63
C ARG A 222 -10.25 -3.47 -10.87
N PRO A 223 -10.63 -2.90 -12.02
CA PRO A 223 -12.03 -2.60 -12.32
C PRO A 223 -12.92 -3.84 -12.51
N ASP A 224 -12.33 -5.01 -12.75
CA ASP A 224 -13.02 -6.31 -12.80
C ASP A 224 -13.28 -6.91 -11.42
N ALA A 225 -13.11 -6.13 -10.34
CA ALA A 225 -13.24 -6.55 -8.96
C ALA A 225 -12.23 -7.63 -8.52
N THR A 226 -11.08 -7.72 -9.20
CA THR A 226 -9.93 -8.49 -8.71
C THR A 226 -8.96 -7.63 -7.92
N TYR A 227 -8.14 -8.27 -7.09
CA TYR A 227 -7.08 -7.62 -6.32
C TYR A 227 -5.78 -8.43 -6.32
N SER A 228 -4.67 -7.76 -6.03
CA SER A 228 -3.39 -8.39 -5.67
C SER A 228 -2.77 -7.64 -4.48
N ILE A 229 -2.18 -8.39 -3.55
CA ILE A 229 -1.33 -7.88 -2.46
C ILE A 229 0.09 -8.38 -2.71
N LEU A 230 1.02 -7.45 -2.86
CA LEU A 230 2.43 -7.74 -3.04
C LEU A 230 3.21 -7.23 -1.83
N ILE A 231 4.25 -7.98 -1.48
CA ILE A 231 5.29 -7.55 -0.54
C ILE A 231 6.62 -7.70 -1.30
N ASP A 232 7.41 -6.63 -1.33
CA ASP A 232 8.68 -6.57 -2.06
C ASP A 232 8.55 -6.96 -3.54
N ASN A 233 7.47 -6.48 -4.16
CA ASN A 233 7.08 -6.79 -5.54
C ASN A 233 6.81 -8.28 -5.81
N VAL A 234 6.70 -9.12 -4.78
CA VAL A 234 6.28 -10.52 -4.90
C VAL A 234 4.81 -10.63 -4.52
N GLU A 235 3.99 -11.20 -5.41
CA GLU A 235 2.56 -11.45 -5.13
C GLU A 235 2.42 -12.48 -4.01
N LYS A 236 1.83 -12.05 -2.88
CA LYS A 236 1.55 -12.90 -1.72
C LYS A 236 0.09 -13.35 -1.68
N GLN A 237 -0.81 -12.56 -2.27
CA GLN A 237 -2.22 -12.89 -2.37
C GLN A 237 -2.83 -12.25 -3.62
N SER A 238 -3.76 -12.96 -4.26
CA SER A 238 -4.62 -12.41 -5.31
C SER A 238 -5.96 -13.13 -5.36
N GLY A 239 -6.99 -12.43 -5.87
CA GLY A 239 -8.33 -13.01 -5.90
C GLY A 239 -9.41 -12.02 -6.29
N SER A 240 -10.63 -12.34 -5.88
CA SER A 240 -11.86 -11.59 -6.18
C SER A 240 -12.36 -10.90 -4.91
N VAL A 241 -12.68 -9.61 -5.03
CA VAL A 241 -13.25 -8.80 -3.94
C VAL A 241 -14.56 -9.42 -3.43
N TYR A 242 -15.34 -10.05 -4.31
CA TYR A 242 -16.63 -10.65 -3.93
C TYR A 242 -16.50 -11.95 -3.14
N ASP A 243 -15.38 -12.64 -3.27
CA ASP A 243 -15.14 -13.91 -2.59
C ASP A 243 -14.42 -13.66 -1.26
N ASP A 244 -13.42 -12.78 -1.28
CA ASP A 244 -12.52 -12.56 -0.14
C ASP A 244 -12.96 -11.43 0.81
N TRP A 245 -14.03 -10.69 0.50
CA TRP A 245 -14.70 -9.75 1.42
C TRP A 245 -16.21 -10.01 1.50
N ASP A 246 -16.79 -9.81 2.69
CA ASP A 246 -18.25 -9.87 2.88
C ASP A 246 -18.97 -8.57 2.44
N ILE A 247 -18.68 -8.11 1.22
CA ILE A 247 -19.13 -6.80 0.67
C ILE A 247 -20.49 -6.87 -0.05
N LEU A 248 -20.91 -8.08 -0.41
CA LEU A 248 -22.21 -8.35 -1.01
C LEU A 248 -23.24 -8.65 0.09
N PRO A 249 -24.53 -8.31 -0.12
CA PRO A 249 -25.59 -8.79 0.75
C PRO A 249 -25.51 -10.30 0.88
N ALA A 250 -25.74 -10.82 2.10
CA ALA A 250 -25.73 -12.27 2.33
C ALA A 250 -26.67 -12.95 1.33
N LYS A 251 -26.14 -13.94 0.58
CA LYS A 251 -26.95 -14.75 -0.33
C LYS A 251 -28.11 -15.33 0.49
N LYS A 252 -29.37 -15.04 0.10
CA LYS A 252 -30.54 -15.64 0.75
C LYS A 252 -30.33 -17.15 0.78
N LYS A 253 -30.16 -17.73 1.97
CA LYS A 253 -30.14 -19.18 2.13
C LYS A 253 -31.47 -19.70 1.56
N ARG A 254 -31.43 -20.74 0.70
CA ARG A 254 -32.64 -21.49 0.38
C ARG A 254 -33.22 -21.98 1.69
N ASP A 255 -34.49 -21.67 1.93
CA ASP A 255 -35.22 -22.20 3.07
C ASP A 255 -35.10 -23.74 3.03
N PRO A 256 -34.50 -24.40 4.04
CA PRO A 256 -34.44 -25.86 4.10
C PRO A 256 -35.85 -26.49 4.16
N ASN A 257 -36.89 -25.72 4.49
CA ASN A 257 -38.30 -26.12 4.47
C ASN A 257 -39.04 -25.77 3.17
N ALA A 258 -38.36 -25.30 2.12
CA ALA A 258 -38.98 -25.09 0.82
C ALA A 258 -39.47 -26.42 0.23
N LYS A 259 -40.74 -26.78 0.51
CA LYS A 259 -41.42 -27.92 -0.08
C LYS A 259 -41.40 -27.76 -1.60
N LYS A 260 -40.81 -28.75 -2.28
CA LYS A 260 -40.87 -28.92 -3.73
C LYS A 260 -42.36 -28.83 -4.14
N ALA A 261 -42.71 -27.82 -4.92
CA ALA A 261 -44.08 -27.68 -5.42
C ALA A 261 -44.45 -28.97 -6.15
N ARG A 262 -45.44 -29.71 -5.63
CA ARG A 262 -46.07 -30.83 -6.36
C ARG A 262 -46.64 -30.25 -7.64
N GLY A 263 -46.23 -30.82 -8.76
CA GLY A 263 -46.64 -30.38 -10.09
C GLY A 263 -48.15 -30.24 -10.19
N LEU A 264 -48.58 -29.13 -10.78
CA LEU A 264 -49.92 -29.00 -11.34
C LEU A 264 -50.01 -30.00 -12.50
N GLY A 265 -50.42 -31.23 -12.17
CA GLY A 265 -50.79 -32.25 -13.13
C GLY A 265 -51.87 -31.70 -14.06
N GLY A 266 -51.65 -31.86 -15.36
CA GLY A 266 -52.50 -31.36 -16.42
C GLY A 266 -53.96 -31.74 -16.22
N ARG A 267 -54.83 -30.76 -16.45
CA ARG A 267 -56.26 -31.03 -16.67
C ARG A 267 -56.37 -31.86 -17.94
N GLY A 268 -56.78 -33.12 -17.80
CA GLY A 268 -57.30 -33.89 -18.92
C GLY A 268 -58.54 -33.18 -19.47
N VAL A 269 -58.52 -32.90 -20.77
CA VAL A 269 -59.70 -32.52 -21.54
C VAL A 269 -60.39 -33.82 -21.97
N PRO A 270 -61.70 -34.03 -21.73
CA PRO A 270 -62.39 -35.21 -22.20
C PRO A 270 -62.95 -34.97 -23.61
N SER A 271 -62.56 -35.80 -24.58
CA SER A 271 -63.34 -36.28 -25.73
C SER A 271 -62.66 -37.53 -26.28
#